data_AF-A0A527Z6T8-F1
#
_entry.id   AF-A0A527Z6T8-F1
#
_cell.length_a   1.000
_cell.length_b   1.000
_cell.length_c   1.000
_cell.angle_alpha   90.00
_cell.angle_beta   90.00
_cell.angle_gamma   90.00
#
_symmetry.space_group_name_H-M   'P 1'
#
loop_
_entity.id
_entity.type
_entity.pdbx_description
1 polymer ?
#
loop_
_entity_poly.entity_id
_entity_poly.type
_entity_poly.pdbx_seq_one_letter_code
_entity_poly.pdbx_strand_id
1 'polypeptide(L)'
;DIIIVRAPLPSALFEGATKLRAAIRHGAGLDMVPMEAATAAGVLVANVPAVNARSVAEYVMFAALALLRRFRMVDRDLRARGWLAGRDHTI
;
A
#
# COMPACT_ATOMS: atom_id res chain seq x y z
N ASP A 1 16.66 18.59 6.96
CA ASP A 1 15.92 18.47 8.24
C ASP A 1 14.84 17.38 8.22
N ILE A 2 13.92 17.32 7.26
CA ILE A 2 12.86 16.30 7.23
C ILE A 2 12.75 15.67 5.84
N ILE A 3 12.46 14.37 5.76
CA ILE A 3 12.16 13.66 4.51
C ILE A 3 10.77 13.02 4.54
N ILE A 4 10.08 13.01 3.39
CA ILE A 4 8.82 12.27 3.22
C ILE A 4 9.12 10.96 2.48
N VAL A 5 8.80 9.84 3.12
CA VAL A 5 9.16 8.51 2.65
C VAL A 5 8.09 7.96 1.73
N ARG A 6 8.41 7.85 0.44
CA ARG A 6 7.55 7.25 -0.61
C ARG A 6 8.18 6.03 -1.27
N ALA A 7 9.44 5.72 -0.96
CA ALA A 7 10.20 4.57 -1.43
C ALA A 7 11.09 4.04 -0.29
N PRO A 8 11.60 2.79 -0.38
CA PRO A 8 12.55 2.25 0.58
C PRO A 8 13.78 3.16 0.76
N LEU A 9 14.16 3.40 2.01
CA LEU A 9 15.36 4.17 2.34
C LEU A 9 16.54 3.23 2.59
N PRO A 10 17.73 3.53 2.05
CA PRO A 10 18.94 2.79 2.42
C PRO A 10 19.37 3.15 3.85
N SER A 11 19.90 2.19 4.61
CA SER A 11 20.43 2.42 5.97
C SER A 11 21.55 3.46 6.00
N ALA A 12 22.38 3.50 4.94
CA ALA A 12 23.45 4.48 4.77
C ALA A 12 22.97 5.95 4.77
N LEU A 13 21.67 6.19 4.56
CA LEU A 13 21.10 7.54 4.68
C LEU A 13 21.20 8.11 6.10
N PHE A 14 21.24 7.25 7.10
CA PHE A 14 21.25 7.62 8.52
C PHE A 14 22.67 7.67 9.10
N GLU A 15 23.63 7.05 8.44
CA GLU A 15 25.04 7.08 8.85
C GLU A 15 25.60 8.50 8.74
N GLY A 16 26.02 9.09 9.87
CA GLY A 16 26.59 10.44 9.88
C GLY A 16 25.61 11.57 9.53
N ALA A 17 24.30 11.31 9.53
CA ALA A 17 23.28 12.28 9.17
C ALA A 17 23.06 13.34 10.26
N THR A 18 23.91 14.38 10.29
CA THR A 18 23.88 15.43 11.35
C THR A 18 22.73 16.44 11.22
N LYS A 19 22.10 16.53 10.04
CA LYS A 19 21.00 17.48 9.77
C LYS A 19 19.64 16.80 9.62
N LEU A 20 19.57 15.47 9.61
CA LEU A 20 18.30 14.77 9.46
C LEU A 20 17.63 14.67 10.83
N ARG A 21 16.41 15.20 10.93
CA ARG A 21 15.64 15.28 12.17
C ARG A 21 14.43 14.35 12.15
N ALA A 22 13.82 14.15 10.99
CA ALA A 22 12.69 13.23 10.86
C ALA A 22 12.57 12.56 9.48
N ALA A 23 12.05 11.33 9.48
CA ALA A 23 11.59 10.59 8.31
C ALA A 23 10.10 10.27 8.47
N ILE A 24 9.26 10.89 7.65
CA ILE A 24 7.80 10.80 7.76
C ILE A 24 7.24 9.93 6.65
N ARG A 25 6.62 8.82 7.02
CA ARG A 25 5.96 7.90 6.11
C ARG A 25 4.55 8.39 5.77
N HIS A 26 4.31 8.67 4.50
CA HIS A 26 2.97 8.90 3.97
C HIS A 26 2.25 7.54 3.72
N GLY A 27 1.88 6.88 4.81
CA GLY A 27 1.21 5.58 4.81
C GLY A 27 1.27 4.93 6.19
N ALA A 28 0.57 3.80 6.36
CA ALA A 28 0.54 3.09 7.65
C ALA A 28 1.79 2.24 7.91
N GLY A 29 2.30 1.52 6.90
CA GLY A 29 3.43 0.60 7.05
C GLY A 29 4.78 1.31 7.08
N LEU A 30 5.66 0.87 7.99
CA LEU A 30 6.99 1.42 8.25
C LEU A 30 8.13 0.64 7.59
N ASP A 31 7.83 -0.42 6.83
CA ASP A 31 8.81 -1.36 6.25
C ASP A 31 9.82 -0.70 5.30
N MET A 32 9.53 0.52 4.84
CA MET A 32 10.41 1.31 3.98
C MET A 32 11.49 2.09 4.73
N VAL A 33 11.41 2.15 6.06
CA VAL A 33 12.37 2.89 6.91
C VAL A 33 13.20 1.87 7.69
N PRO A 34 14.55 1.90 7.57
CA PRO A 34 15.42 1.09 8.41
C PRO A 34 15.39 1.65 9.84
N MET A 35 14.45 1.13 10.63
CA MET A 35 14.12 1.66 11.96
C MET A 35 15.33 1.70 12.88
N GLU A 36 16.15 0.65 12.88
CA GLU A 36 17.35 0.57 13.73
C GLU A 36 18.37 1.67 13.39
N ALA A 37 18.64 1.89 12.10
CA ALA A 37 19.55 2.93 11.64
C ALA A 37 19.01 4.34 11.96
N ALA A 38 17.70 4.55 11.77
CA ALA A 38 17.05 5.81 12.13
C ALA A 38 17.11 6.10 13.63
N THR A 39 16.85 5.09 14.48
CA THR A 39 16.96 5.19 15.93
C THR A 39 18.39 5.48 16.37
N ALA A 40 19.39 4.77 15.83
CA ALA A 40 20.80 5.00 16.15
C ALA A 40 21.27 6.41 15.78
N ALA A 41 20.75 6.97 14.68
CA ALA A 41 21.04 8.33 14.23
C ALA A 41 20.21 9.42 14.94
N GLY A 42 19.32 9.07 15.87
CA GLY A 42 18.45 10.03 16.56
C GLY A 42 17.38 10.68 15.67
N VAL A 43 17.03 10.04 14.55
CA VAL A 43 16.05 10.54 13.59
C VAL A 43 14.65 10.08 13.99
N LEU A 44 13.71 11.02 14.13
CA LEU A 44 12.32 10.71 14.44
C LEU A 44 11.63 10.03 13.25
N VAL A 45 10.89 8.96 13.50
CA VAL A 45 10.07 8.29 12.48
C VAL A 45 8.60 8.45 12.83
N ALA A 46 7.80 8.89 11.87
CA ALA A 46 6.35 9.02 12.02
C ALA A 46 5.64 8.40 10.82
N ASN A 47 4.44 7.85 11.03
CA ASN A 47 3.56 7.32 9.99
C ASN A 47 2.16 7.92 10.11
N VAL A 48 1.28 7.52 9.19
CA VAL A 48 -0.11 7.96 9.18
C VAL A 48 -1.01 6.73 9.32
N PRO A 49 -1.20 6.21 10.55
CA PRO A 49 -2.00 5.01 10.79
C PRO A 49 -3.49 5.29 10.55
N ALA A 50 -4.24 4.23 10.23
CA ALA A 50 -5.70 4.20 10.10
C ALA A 50 -6.36 5.11 9.04
N VAL A 51 -5.67 6.09 8.44
CA VAL A 51 -6.28 7.02 7.46
C VAL A 51 -6.82 6.30 6.22
N ASN A 52 -6.18 5.21 5.80
CA ASN A 52 -6.66 4.38 4.70
C ASN A 52 -7.45 3.14 5.15
N ALA A 53 -7.73 2.97 6.45
CA ALA A 53 -8.35 1.74 6.97
C ALA A 53 -9.71 1.47 6.32
N ARG A 54 -10.54 2.50 6.19
CA ARG A 54 -11.86 2.38 5.54
C ARG A 54 -11.73 1.98 4.07
N SER A 55 -10.89 2.65 3.30
CA SER A 55 -10.69 2.34 1.88
C SER A 55 -10.12 0.94 1.66
N VAL A 56 -9.21 0.50 2.53
CA VAL A 56 -8.68 -0.87 2.52
C VAL A 56 -9.78 -1.89 2.82
N ALA A 57 -10.62 -1.63 3.83
CA ALA A 57 -11.74 -2.51 4.18
C ALA A 57 -12.75 -2.62 3.02
N GLU A 58 -13.14 -1.49 2.42
CA GLU A 58 -14.02 -1.44 1.25
C GLU A 58 -13.44 -2.24 0.07
N TYR A 59 -12.14 -2.07 -0.21
CA TYR A 59 -11.45 -2.82 -1.25
C TYR A 59 -11.43 -4.32 -0.97
N VAL A 60 -11.13 -4.74 0.26
CA VAL A 60 -11.06 -6.17 0.62
C VAL A 60 -12.43 -6.83 0.48
N MET A 61 -13.50 -6.17 0.96
CA MET A 61 -14.87 -6.68 0.83
C MET A 61 -15.26 -6.82 -0.66
N PHE A 62 -14.96 -5.81 -1.47
CA PHE A 62 -15.19 -5.88 -2.92
C PHE A 62 -14.36 -6.99 -3.58
N ALA A 63 -13.07 -7.07 -3.29
CA ALA A 63 -12.17 -8.06 -3.87
C ALA A 63 -12.60 -9.50 -3.53
N ALA A 64 -13.01 -9.75 -2.28
CA ALA A 64 -13.51 -11.05 -1.86
C ALA A 64 -14.75 -11.47 -2.68
N LEU A 65 -15.74 -10.57 -2.81
CA LEU A 65 -16.94 -10.81 -3.62
C LEU A 65 -16.61 -10.97 -5.10
N ALA A 66 -15.72 -10.13 -5.63
CA ALA A 66 -15.29 -10.17 -7.02
C ALA A 66 -14.61 -11.50 -7.38
N LEU A 67 -13.81 -12.06 -6.47
CA LEU A 67 -13.20 -13.38 -6.63
C LEU A 67 -14.25 -14.49 -6.54
N LEU A 68 -15.10 -14.46 -5.51
CA LEU A 68 -16.13 -15.48 -5.28
C LEU A 68 -17.12 -15.60 -6.45
N ARG A 69 -17.44 -14.46 -7.09
CA ARG A 69 -18.40 -14.39 -8.20
C ARG A 69 -17.75 -14.32 -9.59
N ARG A 70 -16.43 -14.56 -9.68
CA ARG A 70 -15.65 -14.49 -10.93
C ARG A 70 -15.89 -13.19 -11.71
N PHE A 71 -16.11 -12.08 -10.99
CA PHE A 71 -16.59 -10.81 -11.55
C PHE A 71 -15.71 -10.29 -12.68
N ARG A 72 -14.38 -10.39 -12.54
CA ARG A 72 -13.42 -9.97 -13.57
C ARG A 72 -13.61 -10.74 -14.88
N MET A 73 -13.92 -12.04 -14.82
CA MET A 73 -14.12 -12.88 -16.00
C MET A 73 -15.46 -12.55 -16.67
N VAL A 74 -16.52 -12.42 -15.87
CA VAL A 74 -17.86 -12.00 -16.34
C VAL A 74 -17.77 -10.63 -17.04
N ASP A 75 -17.18 -9.62 -16.40
CA ASP A 75 -17.07 -8.24 -16.93
C ASP A 75 -16.26 -8.20 -18.23
N ARG A 76 -15.10 -8.86 -18.28
CA ARG A 76 -14.26 -8.94 -19.48
C ARG A 76 -15.02 -9.55 -20.65
N ASP A 77 -15.64 -10.72 -20.44
CA ASP A 77 -16.23 -11.49 -21.53
C ASP A 77 -17.60 -10.96 -21.96
N LEU A 78 -18.36 -10.38 -21.04
CA LEU A 78 -19.56 -9.62 -21.37
C LEU A 78 -19.25 -8.48 -22.35
N ARG A 79 -18.20 -7.70 -22.07
CA ARG A 79 -17.79 -6.55 -22.91
C ARG A 79 -17.19 -6.99 -24.25
N ALA A 80 -16.39 -8.06 -24.25
CA ALA A 80 -15.65 -8.48 -25.43
C ALA A 80 -16.44 -9.44 -26.35
N ARG A 81 -17.31 -10.29 -25.78
CA ARG A 81 -17.94 -11.43 -26.46
C ARG A 81 -19.46 -11.48 -26.30
N GLY A 82 -20.04 -10.53 -25.56
CA GLY A 82 -21.48 -10.40 -25.38
C GLY A 82 -22.04 -11.22 -24.21
N TRP A 83 -23.35 -11.09 -24.03
CA TRP A 83 -24.07 -11.58 -22.85
C TRP A 83 -23.85 -13.07 -22.55
N LEU A 84 -23.97 -13.93 -23.57
CA LEU A 84 -23.88 -15.37 -23.37
C LEU A 84 -22.52 -15.80 -22.82
N ALA A 85 -21.43 -15.26 -23.37
CA ALA A 85 -20.07 -15.57 -22.93
C ALA A 85 -19.76 -15.06 -21.51
N GLY A 86 -20.37 -13.94 -21.10
CA GLY A 86 -20.27 -13.46 -19.71
C GLY A 86 -21.03 -14.36 -18.74
N ARG A 87 -22.22 -14.84 -19.13
CA ARG A 87 -23.08 -15.72 -18.35
C ARG A 87 -22.46 -17.10 -18.10
N ASP A 88 -21.60 -17.59 -18.99
CA ASP A 88 -20.94 -18.91 -18.80
C ASP A 88 -20.03 -18.97 -17.56
N HIS A 89 -19.66 -17.82 -16.99
CA HIS A 89 -18.88 -17.75 -15.74
C HIS A 89 -19.73 -17.72 -14.48
N THR A 90 -21.04 -17.52 -14.59
CA THR A 90 -21.94 -17.53 -13.43
C THR A 90 -22.24 -18.97 -13.05
N ILE A 91 -21.78 -19.38 -11.86
CA ILE A 91 -22.27 -20.58 -11.17
C ILE A 91 -23.56 -20.22 -10.44
#